data_AF-A0A521XVW7-F1
#
_entry.id   AF-A0A521XVW7-F1
#
_cell.length_a   1.000
_cell.length_b   1.000
_cell.length_c   1.000
_cell.angle_alpha   90.00
_cell.angle_beta   90.00
_cell.angle_gamma   90.00
#
_symmetry.space_group_name_H-M   'P 1'
#
loop_
_entity.id
_entity.type
_entity.pdbx_description
1 polymer ?
#
loop_
_entity_poly.entity_id
_entity_poly.type
_entity_poly.pdbx_seq_one_letter_code
_entity_poly.pdbx_strand_id
1 'polypeptide(L)'
;NTVRTYTLALTATQTVFDFAKFSNVAGAMATSKSADATLNAALQSLMTRVASAYFAVLRDEDNLSYSGASKLAYGEQLDQVKQQYKVGLKTVTDFYTAQASYDSAVASYIQAQTTLANDRENLRVITGKYYPDLAALSESFPLITPQPVDVETWVKTAQQQNWSIKSSQYSVDAARQTIRQQFGGHLPTINLEGTLDRQYTKNMNGYSNVFQQEGPGVQTDRSIMVDITVPLFEGGGVVAETNQAVYNYQVAQQQLEQTIRNTMNTTRQSYLSIIQGISQVTADKQAIKSNVSSLQGMEASYRVGTETLVDVLNQQQKLYQAQTQYAADRYAFVNNVLALKQAAGTLSFDDLRAINAWLKA
;
A
#
# COMPACT_ATOMS: atom_id res chain seq x y z
N ASN A 1 11.98 -62.92 37.65
CA ASN A 1 12.71 -61.73 38.13
C ASN A 1 12.18 -60.50 37.44
N THR A 2 11.29 -59.75 38.08
CA THR A 2 10.74 -58.52 37.51
C THR A 2 11.09 -57.36 38.44
N VAL A 3 12.06 -56.55 38.02
CA VAL A 3 12.41 -55.27 38.65
C VAL A 3 11.67 -54.18 37.87
N ARG A 4 10.96 -53.31 38.58
CA ARG A 4 10.32 -52.12 37.99
C ARG A 4 11.00 -50.89 38.53
N THR A 5 11.46 -50.02 37.65
CA THR A 5 12.09 -48.74 38.01
C THR A 5 11.19 -47.60 37.57
N TYR A 6 10.94 -46.66 38.48
CA TYR A 6 10.20 -45.44 38.23
C TYR A 6 11.13 -44.26 38.44
N THR A 7 11.34 -43.44 37.41
CA THR A 7 12.25 -42.29 37.48
C THR A 7 11.46 -41.00 37.33
N LEU A 8 11.67 -40.08 38.26
CA LEU A 8 11.24 -38.68 38.17
C LEU A 8 12.49 -37.82 38.03
N ALA A 9 12.67 -37.20 36.87
CA ALA A 9 13.79 -36.32 36.57
C ALA A 9 13.29 -34.88 36.39
N LEU A 10 13.97 -33.92 37.02
CA LEU A 10 13.83 -32.49 36.77
C LEU A 10 15.19 -31.94 36.34
N THR A 11 15.26 -31.43 35.11
CA THR A 11 16.46 -30.78 34.56
C THR A 11 16.16 -29.31 34.31
N ALA A 12 17.05 -28.43 34.76
CA ALA A 12 17.02 -27.02 34.47
C ALA A 12 18.35 -26.59 33.84
N THR A 13 18.28 -25.95 32.68
CA THR A 13 19.44 -25.43 31.97
C THR A 13 19.33 -23.92 31.83
N GLN A 14 20.37 -23.20 32.24
CA GLN A 14 20.48 -21.76 32.10
C GLN A 14 21.71 -21.44 31.26
N THR A 15 21.51 -20.79 30.11
CA THR A 15 22.64 -20.25 29.34
C THR A 15 23.27 -19.10 30.11
N VAL A 16 24.56 -19.23 30.42
CA VAL A 16 25.36 -18.20 31.09
C VAL A 16 26.07 -17.34 30.06
N PHE A 17 26.66 -17.97 29.03
CA PHE A 17 27.30 -17.29 27.91
C PHE A 17 27.05 -18.05 26.60
N ASP A 18 26.43 -17.38 25.64
CA ASP A 18 26.28 -17.87 24.27
C ASP A 18 26.10 -16.65 23.36
N PHE A 19 27.20 -16.26 22.70
CA PHE A 19 27.24 -15.07 21.86
C PHE A 19 26.26 -15.17 20.68
N ALA A 20 26.07 -16.37 20.13
CA ALA A 20 25.14 -16.62 19.03
C ALA A 20 23.68 -16.42 19.48
N LYS A 21 23.29 -16.97 20.64
CA LYS A 21 21.94 -16.75 21.21
C LYS A 21 21.67 -15.28 21.52
N PHE A 22 22.60 -14.56 22.14
CA PHE A 22 22.39 -13.13 22.42
C PHE A 22 22.31 -12.28 21.14
N SER A 23 23.14 -12.59 20.14
CA SER A 23 23.06 -11.95 18.81
C SER A 23 21.74 -12.26 18.11
N ASN A 24 21.24 -13.49 18.24
CA ASN A 24 19.94 -13.88 17.71
C ASN A 24 18.79 -13.09 18.37
N VAL A 25 18.82 -12.91 19.69
CA VAL A 25 17.83 -12.06 20.40
C VAL A 25 17.90 -10.61 19.91
N ALA A 26 19.10 -10.06 19.73
CA ALA A 26 19.28 -8.72 19.16
C ALA A 26 18.76 -8.60 17.72
N GLY A 27 19.02 -9.62 16.89
CA GLY A 27 18.50 -9.71 15.52
C GLY A 27 16.97 -9.80 15.50
N ALA A 28 16.38 -10.63 16.36
CA ALA A 28 14.92 -10.75 16.50
C ALA A 28 14.27 -9.43 16.93
N MET A 29 14.90 -8.67 17.83
CA MET A 29 14.43 -7.33 18.18
C MET A 29 14.46 -6.35 17.00
N ALA A 30 15.50 -6.39 16.17
CA ALA A 30 15.58 -5.57 14.95
C ALA A 30 14.49 -5.99 13.94
N THR A 31 14.27 -7.29 13.75
CA THR A 31 13.17 -7.83 12.92
C THR A 31 11.80 -7.36 13.43
N SER A 32 11.57 -7.36 14.75
CA SER A 32 10.34 -6.83 15.35
C SER A 32 10.14 -5.35 15.00
N LYS A 33 11.17 -4.52 15.14
CA LYS A 33 11.10 -3.09 14.76
C LYS A 33 10.85 -2.90 13.26
N SER A 34 11.41 -3.77 12.41
CA SER A 34 11.14 -3.77 10.97
C SER A 34 9.67 -4.10 10.68
N ALA A 35 9.10 -5.07 11.40
CA ALA A 35 7.69 -5.43 11.28
C ALA A 35 6.77 -4.28 11.74
N ASP A 36 7.09 -3.58 12.83
CA ASP A 36 6.34 -2.41 13.29
C ASP A 36 6.37 -1.28 12.24
N ALA A 37 7.52 -1.01 11.64
CA ALA A 37 7.63 -0.04 10.56
C ALA A 37 6.84 -0.48 9.31
N THR A 38 6.86 -1.78 8.97
CA THR A 38 6.07 -2.35 7.89
C THR A 38 4.57 -2.18 8.13
N LEU A 39 4.10 -2.39 9.35
CA LEU A 39 2.70 -2.16 9.74
C LEU A 39 2.32 -0.69 9.54
N ASN A 40 3.16 0.26 9.96
CA ASN A 40 2.89 1.69 9.76
C ASN A 40 2.86 2.08 8.28
N ALA A 41 3.75 1.52 7.46
CA ALA A 41 3.71 1.71 6.00
C ALA A 41 2.41 1.13 5.40
N ALA A 42 1.96 -0.03 5.87
CA ALA A 42 0.72 -0.66 5.44
C ALA A 42 -0.52 0.16 5.84
N LEU A 43 -0.52 0.76 7.04
CA LEU A 43 -1.58 1.66 7.48
C LEU A 43 -1.69 2.90 6.57
N GLN A 44 -0.56 3.56 6.26
CA GLN A 44 -0.55 4.68 5.32
C GLN A 44 -1.01 4.26 3.91
N SER A 45 -0.60 3.08 3.45
CA SER A 45 -1.05 2.51 2.18
C SER A 45 -2.56 2.24 2.16
N LEU A 46 -3.13 1.75 3.26
CA LEU A 46 -4.57 1.58 3.39
C LEU A 46 -5.30 2.93 3.29
N MET A 47 -4.79 3.97 3.95
CA MET A 47 -5.36 5.32 3.89
C MET A 47 -5.41 5.85 2.45
N THR A 48 -4.30 5.76 1.71
CA THR A 48 -4.27 6.25 0.32
C THR A 48 -5.07 5.39 -0.64
N ARG A 49 -5.13 4.07 -0.42
CA ARG A 49 -5.97 3.15 -1.22
C ARG A 49 -7.46 3.45 -1.03
N VAL A 50 -7.91 3.65 0.20
CA VAL A 50 -9.32 4.01 0.48
C VAL A 50 -9.65 5.36 -0.14
N ALA A 51 -8.81 6.38 0.06
CA ALA A 51 -9.04 7.69 -0.53
C ALA A 51 -9.06 7.64 -2.06
N SER A 52 -8.12 6.94 -2.69
CA SER A 52 -8.08 6.78 -4.16
C SER A 52 -9.33 6.11 -4.69
N ALA A 53 -9.81 5.04 -4.03
CA ALA A 53 -11.03 4.35 -4.43
C ALA A 53 -12.28 5.24 -4.24
N TYR A 54 -12.34 5.99 -3.14
CA TYR A 54 -13.42 6.95 -2.90
C TYR A 54 -13.50 8.02 -4.00
N PHE A 55 -12.37 8.63 -4.34
CA PHE A 55 -12.32 9.66 -5.38
C PHE A 55 -12.46 9.11 -6.80
N ALA A 56 -12.13 7.84 -7.04
CA ALA A 56 -12.42 7.18 -8.31
C ALA A 56 -13.93 7.02 -8.54
N VAL A 57 -14.68 6.62 -7.49
CA VAL A 57 -16.16 6.58 -7.56
C VAL A 57 -16.73 7.97 -7.87
N LEU A 58 -16.30 9.01 -7.16
CA LEU A 58 -16.77 10.38 -7.42
C LEU A 58 -16.43 10.88 -8.83
N ARG A 59 -15.22 10.58 -9.33
CA ARG A 59 -14.82 10.88 -10.72
C ARG A 59 -15.76 10.23 -11.72
N ASP A 60 -16.13 8.98 -11.48
CA ASP A 60 -16.96 8.22 -12.41
C ASP A 60 -18.44 8.57 -12.30
N GLU A 61 -18.89 9.06 -11.14
CA GLU A 61 -20.20 9.71 -10.99
C GLU A 61 -20.28 10.99 -11.82
N ASP A 62 -19.26 11.85 -11.75
CA ASP A 62 -19.18 13.06 -12.59
C ASP A 62 -19.13 12.69 -14.07
N ASN A 63 -18.33 11.69 -14.46
CA ASN A 63 -18.24 11.23 -15.84
C ASN A 63 -19.56 10.62 -16.36
N LEU A 64 -20.29 9.87 -15.52
CA LEU A 64 -21.62 9.36 -15.87
C LEU A 64 -22.61 10.51 -16.07
N SER A 65 -22.56 11.53 -15.22
CA SER A 65 -23.38 12.74 -15.35
C SER A 65 -23.07 13.48 -16.66
N TYR A 66 -21.79 13.73 -16.97
CA TYR A 66 -21.38 14.42 -18.20
C TYR A 66 -21.69 13.62 -19.46
N SER A 67 -21.46 12.31 -19.46
CA SER A 67 -21.83 11.45 -20.60
C SER A 67 -23.34 11.35 -20.79
N GLY A 68 -24.12 11.38 -19.71
CA GLY A 68 -25.57 11.45 -19.75
C GLY A 68 -26.07 12.75 -20.38
N ALA A 69 -25.52 13.89 -19.96
CA ALA A 69 -25.83 15.20 -20.54
C ALA A 69 -25.42 15.28 -22.02
N SER A 70 -24.25 14.72 -22.38
CA SER A 70 -23.77 14.64 -23.75
C SER A 70 -24.71 13.80 -24.63
N LYS A 71 -25.13 12.63 -24.16
CA LYS A 71 -26.12 11.77 -24.85
C LYS A 71 -27.44 12.50 -25.08
N LEU A 72 -27.94 13.23 -24.08
CA LEU A 72 -29.17 14.01 -24.21
C LEU A 72 -29.03 15.08 -25.31
N ALA A 73 -27.94 15.86 -25.26
CA ALA A 73 -27.68 16.92 -26.24
C ALA A 73 -27.57 16.37 -27.67
N TYR A 74 -26.85 15.27 -27.87
CA TYR A 74 -26.79 14.62 -29.19
C TYR A 74 -28.14 14.06 -29.65
N GLY A 75 -28.98 13.60 -28.71
CA GLY A 75 -30.34 13.15 -29.01
C GLY A 75 -31.24 14.27 -29.50
N GLU A 76 -31.20 15.43 -28.83
CA GLU A 76 -31.95 16.62 -29.25
C GLU A 76 -31.53 17.11 -30.64
N GLN A 77 -30.21 17.11 -30.92
CA GLN A 77 -29.68 17.47 -32.24
C GLN A 77 -30.11 16.48 -33.33
N LEU A 78 -30.06 15.17 -33.04
CA LEU A 78 -30.54 14.14 -33.95
C LEU A 78 -32.03 14.31 -34.25
N ASP A 79 -32.87 14.55 -33.25
CA ASP A 79 -34.29 14.76 -33.45
C ASP A 79 -34.58 15.99 -34.30
N GLN A 80 -33.87 17.10 -34.07
CA GLN A 80 -33.98 18.30 -34.89
C GLN A 80 -33.60 18.03 -36.36
N VAL A 81 -32.44 17.40 -36.60
CA VAL A 81 -31.95 17.07 -37.95
C VAL A 81 -32.89 16.08 -38.65
N LYS A 82 -33.42 15.10 -37.92
CA LYS A 82 -34.38 14.11 -38.44
C LYS A 82 -35.68 14.76 -38.92
N GLN A 83 -36.23 15.72 -38.19
CA GLN A 83 -37.43 16.43 -38.64
C GLN A 83 -37.14 17.28 -39.87
N GLN A 84 -36.01 18.00 -39.89
CA GLN A 84 -35.62 18.84 -41.03
C GLN A 84 -35.29 18.00 -42.28
N TYR A 85 -34.70 16.81 -42.13
CA TYR A 85 -34.46 15.87 -43.22
C TYR A 85 -35.77 15.37 -43.84
N LYS A 86 -36.78 15.02 -43.03
CA LYS A 86 -38.10 14.57 -43.52
C LYS A 86 -38.82 15.60 -44.40
N VAL A 87 -38.61 16.89 -44.11
CA VAL A 87 -39.18 17.99 -44.91
C VAL A 87 -38.21 18.51 -45.98
N GLY A 88 -37.07 17.84 -46.20
CA GLY A 88 -36.10 18.16 -47.26
C GLY A 88 -35.19 19.36 -46.99
N LEU A 89 -35.14 19.88 -45.75
CA LEU A 89 -34.31 21.03 -45.36
C LEU A 89 -32.86 20.67 -45.00
N LYS A 90 -32.58 19.38 -44.76
CA LYS A 90 -31.24 18.85 -44.43
C LYS A 90 -30.90 17.65 -45.32
N THR A 91 -29.61 17.36 -45.44
CA THR A 91 -29.11 16.28 -46.29
C THR A 91 -29.16 14.93 -45.57
N VAL A 92 -29.09 13.84 -46.35
CA VAL A 92 -28.96 12.47 -45.81
C VAL A 92 -27.64 12.30 -45.04
N THR A 93 -26.59 13.02 -45.42
CA THR A 93 -25.30 13.01 -44.71
C THR A 93 -25.44 13.62 -43.32
N ASP A 94 -26.11 14.77 -43.20
CA ASP A 94 -26.33 15.41 -41.89
C ASP A 94 -27.11 14.49 -40.93
N PHE A 95 -28.12 13.79 -41.44
CA PHE A 95 -28.89 12.83 -40.65
C PHE A 95 -28.01 11.68 -40.11
N TYR A 96 -27.25 11.02 -40.97
CA TYR A 96 -26.40 9.91 -40.54
C TYR A 96 -25.22 10.35 -39.67
N THR A 97 -24.70 11.57 -39.87
CA THR A 97 -23.67 12.13 -38.98
C THR A 97 -24.22 12.40 -37.57
N ALA A 98 -25.43 12.96 -37.45
CA ALA A 98 -26.08 13.13 -36.15
C ALA A 98 -26.37 11.77 -35.48
N GLN A 99 -26.87 10.80 -36.26
CA GLN A 99 -27.17 9.45 -35.77
C GLN A 99 -25.92 8.76 -35.24
N ALA A 100 -24.83 8.77 -36.01
CA ALA A 100 -23.56 8.17 -35.58
C ALA A 100 -23.00 8.83 -34.31
N SER A 101 -23.14 10.15 -34.18
CA SER A 101 -22.69 10.89 -32.98
C SER A 101 -23.52 10.51 -31.75
N TYR A 102 -24.85 10.41 -31.90
CA TYR A 102 -25.74 9.94 -30.83
C TYR A 102 -25.43 8.49 -30.43
N ASP A 103 -25.26 7.59 -31.39
CA ASP A 103 -24.97 6.18 -31.12
C ASP A 103 -23.62 6.02 -30.37
N SER A 104 -22.61 6.82 -30.73
CA SER A 104 -21.33 6.90 -30.02
C SER A 104 -21.49 7.41 -28.57
N ALA A 105 -22.33 8.44 -28.36
CA ALA A 105 -22.64 8.95 -27.03
C ALA A 105 -23.40 7.94 -26.17
N VAL A 106 -24.31 7.15 -26.76
CA VAL A 106 -24.99 6.03 -26.09
C VAL A 106 -23.98 4.99 -25.63
N ALA A 107 -23.05 4.58 -26.50
CA ALA A 107 -21.99 3.64 -26.14
C ALA A 107 -21.11 4.17 -24.99
N SER A 108 -20.72 5.44 -25.05
CA SER A 108 -19.92 6.10 -24.00
C SER A 108 -20.64 6.14 -22.66
N TYR A 109 -21.95 6.41 -22.65
CA TYR A 109 -22.78 6.41 -21.44
C TYR A 109 -22.86 5.01 -20.80
N ILE A 110 -23.05 3.96 -21.61
CA ILE A 110 -23.09 2.56 -21.12
C ILE A 110 -21.73 2.17 -20.52
N GLN A 111 -20.63 2.60 -21.15
CA GLN A 111 -19.29 2.38 -20.62
C GLN A 111 -19.11 3.10 -19.27
N ALA A 112 -19.48 4.37 -19.15
CA ALA A 112 -19.39 5.13 -17.91
C ALA A 112 -20.19 4.48 -16.77
N GLN A 113 -21.38 3.94 -17.07
CA GLN A 113 -22.20 3.22 -16.10
C GLN A 113 -21.50 1.95 -15.59
N THR A 114 -20.85 1.21 -16.50
CA THR A 114 -20.12 -0.01 -16.14
C THR A 114 -18.87 0.32 -15.31
N THR A 115 -18.13 1.36 -15.69
CA THR A 115 -16.94 1.80 -14.93
C THR A 115 -17.32 2.23 -13.51
N LEU A 116 -18.38 3.03 -13.35
CA LEU A 116 -18.88 3.43 -12.03
C LEU A 116 -19.27 2.21 -11.18
N ALA A 117 -19.95 1.23 -11.77
CA ALA A 117 -20.32 0.00 -11.06
C ALA A 117 -19.08 -0.78 -10.58
N ASN A 118 -18.05 -0.89 -11.42
CA ASN A 118 -16.79 -1.54 -11.07
C ASN A 118 -16.05 -0.79 -9.95
N ASP A 119 -15.94 0.54 -10.02
CA ASP A 119 -15.22 1.31 -9.00
C ASP A 119 -15.96 1.36 -7.65
N ARG A 120 -17.30 1.25 -7.65
CA ARG A 120 -18.08 1.00 -6.43
C ARG A 120 -17.76 -0.36 -5.79
N GLU A 121 -17.62 -1.42 -6.58
CA GLU A 121 -17.19 -2.73 -6.08
C GLU A 121 -15.73 -2.71 -5.60
N ASN A 122 -14.83 -1.98 -6.27
CA ASN A 122 -13.45 -1.79 -5.81
C ASN A 122 -13.39 -1.12 -4.44
N LEU A 123 -14.22 -0.08 -4.21
CA LEU A 123 -14.34 0.54 -2.89
C LEU A 123 -14.90 -0.43 -1.84
N ARG A 124 -15.89 -1.26 -2.22
CA ARG A 124 -16.46 -2.27 -1.34
C ARG A 124 -15.46 -3.34 -0.92
N VAL A 125 -14.58 -3.79 -1.81
CA VAL A 125 -13.53 -4.78 -1.49
C VAL A 125 -12.60 -4.26 -0.38
N ILE A 126 -12.30 -2.96 -0.38
CA ILE A 126 -11.39 -2.37 0.61
C ILE A 126 -12.11 -2.10 1.94
N THR A 127 -13.36 -1.63 1.89
CA THR A 127 -14.10 -1.14 3.06
C THR A 127 -15.05 -2.17 3.69
N GLY A 128 -15.36 -3.25 2.97
CA GLY A 128 -16.32 -4.28 3.36
C GLY A 128 -17.79 -3.85 3.27
N LYS A 129 -18.10 -2.65 2.76
CA LYS A 129 -19.47 -2.08 2.73
C LYS A 129 -19.80 -1.49 1.37
N TYR A 130 -21.07 -1.59 1.00
CA TYR A 130 -21.61 -0.88 -0.17
C TYR A 130 -22.12 0.49 0.27
N TYR A 131 -21.73 1.53 -0.47
CA TYR A 131 -22.17 2.90 -0.24
C TYR A 131 -23.02 3.35 -1.44
N PRO A 132 -24.34 3.56 -1.25
CA PRO A 132 -25.19 4.02 -2.35
C PRO A 132 -24.83 5.44 -2.80
N ASP A 133 -24.46 6.30 -1.84
CA ASP A 133 -24.13 7.70 -2.03
C ASP A 133 -22.83 8.04 -1.28
N LEU A 134 -22.03 8.93 -1.86
CA LEU A 134 -20.81 9.48 -1.29
C LEU A 134 -20.90 11.01 -1.25
N ALA A 135 -20.21 11.62 -0.28
CA ALA A 135 -20.12 13.07 -0.20
C ALA A 135 -19.20 13.62 -1.31
N ALA A 136 -19.78 14.33 -2.26
CA ALA A 136 -19.04 14.87 -3.40
C ALA A 136 -18.03 15.95 -2.99
N LEU A 137 -16.97 16.12 -3.78
CA LEU A 137 -15.99 17.18 -3.57
C LEU A 137 -16.63 18.57 -3.78
N SER A 138 -16.33 19.52 -2.89
CA SER A 138 -16.80 20.90 -3.06
C SER A 138 -16.24 21.54 -4.33
N GLU A 139 -17.03 22.36 -5.02
CA GLU A 139 -16.58 23.12 -6.20
C GLU A 139 -15.52 24.17 -5.87
N SER A 140 -15.43 24.58 -4.60
CA SER A 140 -14.48 25.58 -4.10
C SER A 140 -13.45 24.96 -3.15
N PHE A 141 -13.09 23.70 -3.36
CA PHE A 141 -12.05 23.05 -2.56
C PHE A 141 -10.70 23.80 -2.69
N PRO A 142 -9.86 23.81 -1.64
CA PRO A 142 -8.63 24.59 -1.66
C PRO A 142 -7.54 23.90 -2.49
N LEU A 143 -7.01 24.61 -3.48
CA LEU A 143 -5.80 24.22 -4.22
C LEU A 143 -4.55 24.56 -3.38
N ILE A 144 -4.26 23.70 -2.41
CA ILE A 144 -3.13 23.90 -1.49
C ILE A 144 -1.78 23.64 -2.15
N THR A 145 -0.85 24.58 -2.01
CA THR A 145 0.57 24.35 -2.32
C THR A 145 1.24 23.64 -1.15
N PRO A 146 2.05 22.58 -1.37
CA PRO A 146 2.77 21.92 -0.28
C PRO A 146 3.66 22.92 0.46
N GLN A 147 3.56 22.92 1.78
CA GLN A 147 4.42 23.70 2.66
C GLN A 147 5.37 22.75 3.40
N PRO A 148 6.69 22.99 3.38
CA PRO A 148 7.39 24.10 2.72
C PRO A 148 7.39 24.03 1.18
N VAL A 149 7.47 25.18 0.51
CA VAL A 149 7.59 25.31 -0.95
C VAL A 149 9.02 25.01 -1.42
N ASP A 150 9.54 23.86 -1.00
CA ASP A 150 10.86 23.37 -1.34
C ASP A 150 10.84 21.84 -1.40
N VAL A 151 11.05 21.29 -2.60
CA VAL A 151 11.08 19.86 -2.84
C VAL A 151 12.17 19.14 -2.04
N GLU A 152 13.32 19.78 -1.83
CA GLU A 152 14.43 19.14 -1.12
C GLU A 152 14.15 19.01 0.39
N THR A 153 13.37 19.93 0.97
CA THR A 153 12.88 19.78 2.34
C THR A 153 11.93 18.59 2.49
N TRP A 154 11.06 18.34 1.51
CA TRP A 154 10.22 17.14 1.48
C TRP A 154 11.03 15.86 1.35
N VAL A 155 12.05 15.84 0.47
CA VAL A 155 12.95 14.69 0.30
C VAL A 155 13.70 14.38 1.59
N LYS A 156 14.25 15.40 2.27
CA LYS A 156 14.92 15.22 3.57
C LYS A 156 13.97 14.64 4.62
N THR A 157 12.74 15.15 4.67
CA THR A 157 11.70 14.63 5.58
C THR A 157 11.40 13.17 5.27
N ALA A 158 11.22 12.82 3.99
CA ALA A 158 11.00 11.45 3.55
C ALA A 158 12.13 10.51 3.98
N GLN A 159 13.39 10.90 3.79
CA GLN A 159 14.55 10.09 4.22
C GLN A 159 14.56 9.80 5.73
N GLN A 160 14.03 10.70 6.56
CA GLN A 160 14.02 10.56 8.01
C GLN A 160 12.78 9.84 8.54
N GLN A 161 11.62 10.04 7.89
CA GLN A 161 10.33 9.66 8.45
C GLN A 161 9.63 8.52 7.70
N ASN A 162 9.99 8.27 6.44
CA ASN A 162 9.35 7.23 5.63
C ASN A 162 9.49 5.83 6.28
N TRP A 163 8.36 5.15 6.46
CA TRP A 163 8.31 3.87 7.16
C TRP A 163 8.96 2.72 6.39
N SER A 164 8.96 2.76 5.05
CA SER A 164 9.66 1.76 4.24
C SER A 164 11.17 1.88 4.39
N ILE A 165 11.70 3.11 4.44
CA ILE A 165 13.14 3.33 4.74
C ILE A 165 13.47 2.81 6.15
N LYS A 166 12.66 3.14 7.15
CA LYS A 166 12.87 2.66 8.54
C LYS A 166 12.84 1.13 8.63
N SER A 167 11.90 0.47 7.96
CA SER A 167 11.85 -0.99 7.88
C SER A 167 13.13 -1.55 7.27
N SER A 168 13.57 -1.02 6.11
CA SER A 168 14.82 -1.45 5.47
C SER A 168 16.06 -1.20 6.34
N GLN A 169 16.12 -0.11 7.11
CA GLN A 169 17.20 0.14 8.08
C GLN A 169 17.26 -0.94 9.16
N TYR A 170 16.11 -1.29 9.75
CA TYR A 170 16.05 -2.35 10.76
C TYR A 170 16.36 -3.74 10.17
N SER A 171 16.04 -3.98 8.91
CA SER A 171 16.43 -5.21 8.20
C SER A 171 17.95 -5.30 8.00
N VAL A 172 18.63 -4.17 7.72
CA VAL A 172 20.10 -4.09 7.69
C VAL A 172 20.70 -4.38 9.07
N ASP A 173 20.10 -3.82 10.13
CA ASP A 173 20.54 -4.10 11.51
C ASP A 173 20.37 -5.57 11.90
N ALA A 174 19.25 -6.19 11.50
CA ALA A 174 19.01 -7.62 11.71
C ALA A 174 20.07 -8.47 10.99
N ALA A 175 20.34 -8.19 9.71
CA ALA A 175 21.38 -8.88 8.94
C ALA A 175 22.78 -8.72 9.55
N ARG A 176 23.07 -7.55 10.14
CA ARG A 176 24.31 -7.33 10.90
C ARG A 176 24.40 -8.22 12.15
N GLN A 177 23.29 -8.41 12.87
CA GLN A 177 23.28 -9.35 14.00
C GLN A 177 23.42 -10.80 13.54
N THR A 178 22.92 -11.15 12.35
CA THR A 178 23.16 -12.48 11.77
C THR A 178 24.64 -12.75 11.53
N ILE A 179 25.43 -11.77 11.08
CA ILE A 179 26.90 -11.94 10.97
C ILE A 179 27.50 -12.29 12.34
N ARG A 180 27.11 -11.55 13.38
CA ARG A 180 27.59 -11.80 14.76
C ARG A 180 27.14 -13.16 15.28
N GLN A 181 25.92 -13.56 14.97
CA GLN A 181 25.39 -14.87 15.31
C GLN A 181 26.25 -15.99 14.69
N GLN A 182 26.52 -15.92 13.38
CA GLN A 182 27.35 -16.93 12.71
C GLN A 182 28.79 -16.93 13.24
N PHE A 183 29.38 -15.75 13.46
CA PHE A 183 30.70 -15.63 14.06
C PHE A 183 30.76 -16.23 15.48
N GLY A 184 29.63 -16.23 16.20
CA GLY A 184 29.49 -16.86 17.51
C GLY A 184 29.79 -18.36 17.52
N GLY A 185 29.72 -19.05 16.37
CA GLY A 185 30.16 -20.44 16.22
C GLY A 185 31.64 -20.67 16.49
N HIS A 186 32.48 -19.62 16.54
CA HIS A 186 33.88 -19.71 16.96
C HIS A 186 34.10 -19.53 18.47
N LEU A 187 33.06 -19.13 19.21
CA LEU A 187 33.18 -18.77 20.61
C LEU A 187 32.70 -19.93 21.49
N PRO A 188 33.28 -20.05 22.70
CA PRO A 188 32.81 -21.06 23.65
C PRO A 188 31.37 -20.76 24.07
N THR A 189 30.59 -21.79 24.37
CA THR A 189 29.30 -21.65 25.05
C THR A 189 29.41 -22.17 26.48
N ILE A 190 28.72 -21.50 27.41
CA ILE A 190 28.72 -21.82 28.83
C ILE A 190 27.27 -21.96 29.30
N ASN A 191 26.90 -23.14 29.78
CA ASN A 191 25.61 -23.42 30.38
C ASN A 191 25.77 -23.86 31.83
N LEU A 192 24.83 -23.46 32.67
CA LEU A 192 24.66 -23.99 34.02
C LEU A 192 23.52 -24.99 33.97
N GLU A 193 23.79 -26.24 34.33
CA GLU A 193 22.81 -27.33 34.36
C GLU A 193 22.60 -27.80 35.79
N GLY A 194 21.35 -27.91 36.21
CA GLY A 194 20.96 -28.52 37.48
C GLY A 194 20.05 -29.71 37.24
N THR A 195 20.37 -30.86 37.85
CA THR A 195 19.53 -32.06 37.77
C THR A 195 19.07 -32.50 39.15
N LEU A 196 17.82 -32.95 39.22
CA LEU A 196 17.24 -33.66 40.37
C LEU A 196 16.60 -34.94 39.85
N ASP A 197 17.25 -36.06 40.12
CA ASP A 197 16.82 -37.38 39.65
C ASP A 197 16.40 -38.22 40.83
N ARG A 198 15.12 -38.60 40.87
CA ARG A 198 14.55 -39.48 41.89
C ARG A 198 14.14 -40.79 41.25
N GLN A 199 14.90 -41.83 41.57
CA GLN A 199 14.66 -43.18 41.07
C GLN A 199 14.07 -44.04 42.19
N TYR A 200 12.90 -44.63 41.94
CA TYR A 200 12.28 -45.62 42.79
C TYR A 200 12.34 -46.99 42.12
N THR A 201 13.15 -47.88 42.67
CA THR A 201 13.28 -49.25 42.18
C THR A 201 12.42 -50.15 43.06
N LYS A 202 11.46 -50.87 42.46
CA LYS A 202 10.63 -51.87 43.12
C LYS A 202 11.03 -53.26 42.63
N ASN A 203 11.62 -54.05 43.52
CA ASN A 203 11.84 -55.47 43.31
C ASN A 203 10.58 -56.25 43.75
N MET A 204 9.85 -56.86 42.82
CA MET A 204 8.55 -57.50 43.11
C MET A 204 8.66 -58.92 43.67
N ASN A 205 9.86 -59.50 43.79
CA ASN A 205 10.04 -60.94 44.07
C ASN A 205 10.70 -61.28 45.42
N GLY A 206 10.83 -60.34 46.36
CA GLY A 206 11.55 -60.60 47.63
C GLY A 206 13.05 -60.83 47.42
N TYR A 207 13.83 -60.75 48.50
CA TYR A 207 15.29 -60.87 48.42
C TYR A 207 15.71 -62.22 47.82
N SER A 208 16.38 -62.21 46.67
CA SER A 208 16.85 -63.41 45.96
C SER A 208 18.00 -64.14 46.69
N ASN A 209 18.66 -63.47 47.64
CA ASN A 209 19.86 -63.96 48.33
C ASN A 209 20.13 -63.08 49.59
N VAL A 210 20.57 -63.68 50.71
CA VAL A 210 20.99 -63.02 51.97
C VAL A 210 22.19 -62.07 51.78
N PHE A 211 22.92 -62.18 50.66
CA PHE A 211 24.06 -61.33 50.29
C PHE A 211 23.77 -60.29 49.20
N GLN A 212 22.53 -60.22 48.67
CA GLN A 212 22.14 -59.19 47.69
C GLN A 212 21.09 -58.24 48.29
N GLN A 213 21.58 -57.09 48.74
CA GLN A 213 20.79 -56.00 49.30
C GLN A 213 20.14 -55.13 48.20
N GLU A 214 19.60 -55.71 47.14
CA GLU A 214 18.76 -54.95 46.18
C GLU A 214 17.29 -55.07 46.57
N GLY A 215 17.00 -54.52 47.74
CA GLY A 215 15.63 -54.27 48.19
C GLY A 215 15.00 -53.09 47.45
N PRO A 216 13.68 -52.89 47.56
CA PRO A 216 13.04 -51.69 47.04
C PRO A 216 13.65 -50.44 47.69
N GLY A 217 14.05 -49.47 46.87
CA GLY A 217 14.82 -48.31 47.32
C GLY A 217 14.46 -47.05 46.56
N VAL A 218 14.61 -45.91 47.24
CA VAL A 218 14.53 -44.58 46.63
C VAL A 218 15.96 -44.02 46.60
N GLN A 219 16.47 -43.76 45.40
CA GLN A 219 17.67 -42.97 45.18
C GLN A 219 17.27 -41.56 44.78
N THR A 220 17.97 -40.55 45.29
CA THR A 220 17.77 -39.15 44.91
C THR A 220 19.11 -38.50 44.67
N ASP A 221 19.42 -38.25 43.40
CA ASP A 221 20.65 -37.61 42.96
C ASP A 221 20.36 -36.14 42.65
N ARG A 222 21.32 -35.28 43.01
CA ARG A 222 21.27 -33.84 42.80
C ARG A 222 22.61 -33.40 42.28
N SER A 223 22.65 -32.72 41.14
CA SER A 223 23.88 -32.19 40.58
C SER A 223 23.70 -30.77 40.09
N ILE A 224 24.76 -29.98 40.18
CA ILE A 224 24.90 -28.69 39.49
C ILE A 224 26.21 -28.75 38.73
N MET A 225 26.16 -28.56 37.42
CA MET A 225 27.28 -28.66 36.51
C MET A 225 27.42 -27.38 35.69
N VAL A 226 28.65 -26.97 35.43
CA VAL A 226 28.96 -25.93 34.44
C VAL A 226 29.46 -26.64 33.20
N ASP A 227 28.68 -26.60 32.13
CA ASP A 227 29.03 -27.14 30.82
C ASP A 227 29.71 -26.05 29.99
N ILE A 228 30.94 -26.30 29.55
CA ILE A 228 31.71 -25.39 28.69
C ILE A 228 32.04 -26.13 27.40
N THR A 229 31.42 -25.71 26.30
CA THR A 229 31.67 -26.28 24.97
C THR A 229 32.52 -25.30 24.15
N VAL A 230 33.70 -25.74 23.70
CA VAL A 230 34.62 -24.94 22.88
C VAL A 230 34.82 -25.60 21.50
N PRO A 231 34.25 -25.06 20.42
CA PRO A 231 34.49 -25.59 19.08
C PRO A 231 35.92 -25.28 18.63
N LEU A 232 36.73 -26.32 18.41
CA LEU A 232 38.13 -26.17 17.98
C LEU A 232 38.26 -26.10 16.46
N PHE A 233 37.52 -26.95 15.74
CA PHE A 233 37.54 -27.02 14.28
C PHE A 233 36.29 -27.69 13.72
N GLU A 234 35.60 -27.02 12.80
CA GLU A 234 34.36 -27.50 12.16
C GLU A 234 34.49 -27.59 10.63
N GLY A 235 35.69 -27.90 10.12
CA GLY A 235 35.90 -28.09 8.67
C GLY A 235 35.71 -26.81 7.82
N GLY A 236 35.73 -25.63 8.44
CA GLY A 236 35.50 -24.35 7.77
C GLY A 236 34.03 -23.93 7.65
N GLY A 237 33.08 -24.69 8.21
CA GLY A 237 31.64 -24.39 8.17
C GLY A 237 31.31 -22.98 8.68
N VAL A 238 31.73 -22.65 9.90
CA VAL A 238 31.49 -21.34 10.53
C VAL A 238 32.03 -20.17 9.68
N VAL A 239 33.19 -20.35 9.03
CA VAL A 239 33.78 -19.34 8.15
C VAL A 239 32.92 -19.13 6.90
N ALA A 240 32.46 -20.22 6.27
CA ALA A 240 31.60 -20.16 5.10
C ALA A 240 30.24 -19.49 5.43
N GLU A 241 29.61 -19.86 6.55
CA GLU A 241 28.34 -19.29 7.02
C GLU A 241 28.49 -17.80 7.38
N THR A 242 29.59 -17.42 8.04
CA THR A 242 29.89 -16.01 8.35
C THR A 242 30.07 -15.20 7.06
N ASN A 243 30.81 -15.73 6.08
CA ASN A 243 30.99 -15.07 4.79
C ASN A 243 29.67 -14.93 4.03
N GLN A 244 28.82 -15.95 4.05
CA GLN A 244 27.48 -15.88 3.47
C GLN A 244 26.64 -14.78 4.15
N ALA A 245 26.67 -14.69 5.49
CA ALA A 245 25.98 -13.65 6.23
C ALA A 245 26.49 -12.23 5.89
N VAL A 246 27.79 -12.08 5.62
CA VAL A 246 28.37 -10.80 5.16
C VAL A 246 27.80 -10.40 3.79
N TYR A 247 27.69 -11.32 2.83
CA TYR A 247 27.06 -11.02 1.54
C TYR A 247 25.57 -10.71 1.68
N ASN A 248 24.85 -11.41 2.56
CA ASN A 248 23.44 -11.11 2.84
C ASN A 248 23.25 -9.72 3.46
N TYR A 249 24.16 -9.28 4.34
CA TYR A 249 24.18 -7.91 4.86
C TYR A 249 24.42 -6.89 3.74
N GLN A 250 25.34 -7.16 2.81
CA GLN A 250 25.55 -6.27 1.65
C GLN A 250 24.29 -6.18 0.78
N VAL A 251 23.60 -7.30 0.55
CA VAL A 251 22.29 -7.31 -0.15
C VAL A 251 21.29 -6.41 0.57
N ALA A 252 21.16 -6.53 1.90
CA ALA A 252 20.27 -5.69 2.68
C ALA A 252 20.64 -4.20 2.58
N GLN A 253 21.93 -3.86 2.56
CA GLN A 253 22.40 -2.48 2.36
C GLN A 253 22.01 -1.94 0.97
N GLN A 254 22.14 -2.74 -0.09
CA GLN A 254 21.74 -2.31 -1.43
C GLN A 254 20.21 -2.17 -1.55
N GLN A 255 19.44 -3.03 -0.87
CA GLN A 255 17.98 -2.89 -0.80
C GLN A 255 17.56 -1.62 -0.05
N LEU A 256 18.25 -1.26 1.03
CA LEU A 256 18.05 0.02 1.72
C LEU A 256 18.34 1.20 0.79
N GLU A 257 19.47 1.20 0.09
CA GLU A 257 19.83 2.27 -0.86
C GLU A 257 18.79 2.39 -1.99
N GLN A 258 18.32 1.27 -2.54
CA GLN A 258 17.24 1.26 -3.54
C GLN A 258 15.94 1.85 -2.96
N THR A 259 15.59 1.49 -1.73
CA THR A 259 14.40 2.01 -1.03
C THR A 259 14.51 3.53 -0.87
N ILE A 260 15.67 4.01 -0.42
CA ILE A 260 15.95 5.44 -0.28
C ILE A 260 15.77 6.16 -1.62
N ARG A 261 16.41 5.68 -2.70
CA ARG A 261 16.32 6.29 -4.03
C ARG A 261 14.90 6.30 -4.59
N ASN A 262 14.15 5.22 -4.42
CA ASN A 262 12.76 5.14 -4.84
C ASN A 262 11.90 6.13 -4.07
N THR A 263 12.02 6.19 -2.74
CA THR A 263 11.28 7.16 -1.91
C THR A 263 11.62 8.59 -2.31
N MET A 264 12.90 8.90 -2.57
CA MET A 264 13.30 10.22 -3.05
C MET A 264 12.65 10.56 -4.40
N ASN A 265 12.65 9.62 -5.35
CA ASN A 265 12.05 9.81 -6.67
C ASN A 265 10.52 10.03 -6.56
N THR A 266 9.82 9.17 -5.82
CA THR A 266 8.37 9.28 -5.58
C THR A 266 8.04 10.61 -4.90
N THR A 267 8.82 11.03 -3.89
CA THR A 267 8.59 12.32 -3.19
C THR A 267 8.69 13.50 -4.16
N ARG A 268 9.73 13.52 -5.02
CA ARG A 268 9.89 14.57 -6.04
C ARG A 268 8.75 14.56 -7.05
N GLN A 269 8.37 13.37 -7.54
CA GLN A 269 7.26 13.22 -8.48
C GLN A 269 5.95 13.72 -7.87
N SER A 270 5.58 13.26 -6.67
CA SER A 270 4.35 13.70 -6.01
C SER A 270 4.33 15.21 -5.76
N TYR A 271 5.46 15.81 -5.37
CA TYR A 271 5.57 17.26 -5.22
C TYR A 271 5.30 18.00 -6.54
N LEU A 272 5.95 17.57 -7.63
CA LEU A 272 5.76 18.16 -8.96
C LEU A 272 4.32 17.96 -9.47
N SER A 273 3.72 16.79 -9.23
CA SER A 273 2.34 16.49 -9.62
C SER A 273 1.32 17.38 -8.90
N ILE A 274 1.60 17.80 -7.66
CA ILE A 274 0.72 18.77 -6.96
C ILE A 274 0.83 20.15 -7.62
N ILE A 275 2.04 20.64 -7.90
CA ILE A 275 2.25 21.94 -8.56
C ILE A 275 1.59 21.95 -9.96
N GLN A 276 1.80 20.87 -10.71
CA GLN A 276 1.16 20.67 -12.00
C GLN A 276 -0.37 20.65 -11.86
N GLY A 277 -0.90 19.90 -10.90
CA GLY A 277 -2.34 19.77 -10.66
C GLY A 277 -3.02 21.11 -10.35
N ILE A 278 -2.38 22.00 -9.58
CA ILE A 278 -2.91 23.36 -9.33
C ILE A 278 -3.10 24.12 -10.65
N SER A 279 -2.11 24.03 -11.53
CA SER A 279 -2.13 24.73 -12.83
C SER A 279 -3.16 24.10 -13.78
N GLN A 280 -3.23 22.76 -13.83
CA GLN A 280 -4.17 22.01 -14.66
C GLN A 280 -5.62 22.29 -14.27
N VAL A 281 -5.98 22.14 -13.00
CA VAL A 281 -7.35 22.39 -12.52
C VAL A 281 -7.80 23.82 -12.84
N THR A 282 -6.90 24.80 -12.72
CA THR A 282 -7.19 26.20 -13.05
C THR A 282 -7.39 26.40 -14.57
N ALA A 283 -6.52 25.81 -15.39
CA ALA A 283 -6.59 25.90 -16.85
C ALA A 283 -7.83 25.20 -17.41
N ASP A 284 -8.16 24.00 -16.92
CA ASP A 284 -9.31 23.21 -17.35
C ASP A 284 -10.63 23.91 -17.00
N LYS A 285 -10.71 24.51 -15.81
CA LYS A 285 -11.88 25.31 -15.43
C LYS A 285 -12.12 26.46 -16.41
N GLN A 286 -11.04 27.13 -16.84
CA GLN A 286 -11.13 28.19 -17.84
C GLN A 286 -11.44 27.62 -19.23
N ALA A 287 -10.90 26.45 -19.59
CA ALA A 287 -11.18 25.78 -20.86
C ALA A 287 -12.66 25.38 -20.97
N ILE A 288 -13.28 24.88 -19.90
CA ILE A 288 -14.73 24.61 -19.86
C ILE A 288 -15.51 25.89 -20.15
N LYS A 289 -15.19 27.00 -19.47
CA LYS A 289 -15.86 28.29 -19.69
C LYS A 289 -15.76 28.73 -21.16
N SER A 290 -14.57 28.63 -21.76
CA SER A 290 -14.35 28.95 -23.17
C SER A 290 -15.13 28.02 -24.10
N ASN A 291 -15.15 26.71 -23.82
CA ASN A 291 -15.84 25.71 -24.63
C ASN A 291 -17.37 25.89 -24.58
N VAL A 292 -17.92 26.27 -23.42
CA VAL A 292 -19.35 26.61 -23.29
C VAL A 292 -19.70 27.82 -24.16
N SER A 293 -18.94 28.92 -24.06
CA SER A 293 -19.19 30.11 -24.88
C SER A 293 -19.04 29.82 -26.37
N SER A 294 -18.03 29.04 -26.76
CA SER A 294 -17.82 28.63 -28.15
C SER A 294 -18.96 27.77 -28.67
N LEU A 295 -19.46 26.83 -27.87
CA LEU A 295 -20.61 26.01 -28.22
C LEU A 295 -21.86 26.88 -28.47
N GLN A 296 -22.16 27.80 -27.55
CA GLN A 296 -23.30 28.72 -27.69
C GLN A 296 -23.20 29.57 -28.98
N GLY A 297 -22.00 30.06 -29.29
CA GLY A 297 -21.74 30.80 -30.53
C GLY A 297 -21.94 29.93 -31.78
N MET A 298 -21.41 28.70 -31.78
CA MET A 298 -21.55 27.76 -32.91
C MET A 298 -23.00 27.31 -33.10
N GLU A 299 -23.75 27.07 -32.03
CA GLU A 299 -25.18 26.75 -32.11
C GLU A 299 -25.98 27.91 -32.73
N ALA A 300 -25.67 29.15 -32.36
CA ALA A 300 -26.31 30.34 -32.95
C ALA A 300 -25.96 30.47 -34.44
N SER A 301 -24.67 30.33 -34.79
CA SER A 301 -24.18 30.36 -36.17
C SER A 301 -24.77 29.24 -37.03
N TYR A 302 -24.93 28.04 -36.48
CA TYR A 302 -25.58 26.91 -37.16
C TYR A 302 -27.04 27.20 -37.50
N ARG A 303 -27.77 27.88 -36.59
CA ARG A 303 -29.18 28.27 -36.83
C ARG A 303 -29.34 29.27 -37.97
N VAL A 304 -28.36 30.15 -38.18
CA VAL A 304 -28.35 31.12 -39.28
C VAL A 304 -27.61 30.62 -40.53
N GLY A 305 -27.08 29.39 -40.49
CA GLY A 305 -26.45 28.72 -41.62
C GLY A 305 -25.00 29.11 -41.90
N THR A 306 -24.30 29.77 -40.96
CA THR A 306 -22.90 30.18 -41.13
C THR A 306 -21.89 29.15 -40.61
N GLU A 307 -22.34 28.14 -39.86
CA GLU A 307 -21.54 27.01 -39.37
C GLU A 307 -22.24 25.68 -39.71
N THR A 308 -21.49 24.58 -39.75
CA THR A 308 -22.05 23.26 -40.08
C THR A 308 -22.50 22.49 -38.84
N LEU A 309 -23.32 21.45 -39.05
CA LEU A 309 -23.71 20.55 -37.95
C LEU A 309 -22.48 19.87 -37.34
N VAL A 310 -21.51 19.50 -38.18
CA VAL A 310 -20.27 18.85 -37.75
C VAL A 310 -19.50 19.74 -36.78
N ASP A 311 -19.47 21.06 -37.01
CA ASP A 311 -18.78 22.01 -36.14
C ASP A 311 -19.41 22.06 -34.74
N VAL A 312 -20.75 22.08 -34.66
CA VAL A 312 -21.49 22.03 -33.39
C VAL A 312 -21.24 20.70 -32.67
N LEU A 313 -21.35 19.57 -33.36
CA LEU A 313 -21.15 18.23 -32.78
C LEU A 313 -19.71 18.05 -32.28
N ASN A 314 -18.72 18.57 -33.01
CA ASN A 314 -17.32 18.56 -32.60
C ASN A 314 -17.07 19.45 -31.38
N GLN A 315 -17.69 20.62 -31.31
CA GLN A 315 -17.54 21.51 -30.16
C GLN A 315 -18.22 20.95 -28.91
N GLN A 316 -19.35 20.27 -29.06
CA GLN A 316 -19.99 19.51 -27.98
C GLN A 316 -19.04 18.42 -27.44
N GLN A 317 -18.38 17.68 -28.33
CA GLN A 317 -17.41 16.66 -27.95
C GLN A 317 -16.22 17.26 -27.18
N LYS A 318 -15.71 18.42 -27.61
CA LYS A 318 -14.63 19.15 -26.90
C LYS A 318 -15.06 19.62 -25.51
N LEU A 319 -16.30 20.11 -25.36
CA LEU A 319 -16.84 20.51 -24.06
C LEU A 319 -16.92 19.29 -23.12
N TYR A 320 -17.46 18.17 -23.59
CA TYR A 320 -17.52 16.94 -22.83
C TYR A 320 -16.12 16.46 -22.39
N GLN A 321 -15.15 16.44 -23.31
CA GLN A 321 -13.76 16.08 -22.99
C GLN A 321 -13.12 17.03 -21.96
N ALA A 322 -13.38 18.33 -22.05
CA ALA A 322 -12.87 19.30 -21.07
C ALA A 322 -13.50 19.09 -19.68
N GLN A 323 -14.79 18.74 -19.61
CA GLN A 323 -15.47 18.45 -18.34
C GLN A 323 -14.93 17.18 -17.67
N THR A 324 -14.73 16.11 -18.44
CA THR A 324 -14.17 14.85 -17.91
C THR A 324 -12.71 15.00 -17.49
N GLN A 325 -11.90 15.75 -18.25
CA GLN A 325 -10.52 16.06 -17.88
C GLN A 325 -10.44 16.90 -16.59
N TYR A 326 -11.26 17.95 -16.46
CA TYR A 326 -11.35 18.76 -15.25
C TYR A 326 -11.70 17.93 -14.01
N ALA A 327 -12.69 17.03 -14.12
CA ALA A 327 -13.03 16.14 -13.01
C ALA A 327 -11.85 15.23 -12.66
N ALA A 328 -11.23 14.59 -13.65
CA ALA A 328 -10.06 13.73 -13.43
C ALA A 328 -8.93 14.47 -12.71
N ASP A 329 -8.60 15.70 -13.13
CA ASP A 329 -7.51 16.49 -12.55
C ASP A 329 -7.81 16.99 -11.14
N ARG A 330 -9.08 17.31 -10.83
CA ARG A 330 -9.51 17.64 -9.45
C ARG A 330 -9.24 16.47 -8.50
N TYR A 331 -9.67 15.27 -8.86
CA TYR A 331 -9.49 14.09 -8.00
C TYR A 331 -8.04 13.62 -7.96
N ALA A 332 -7.31 13.73 -9.07
CA ALA A 332 -5.87 13.45 -9.11
C ALA A 332 -5.08 14.39 -8.18
N PHE A 333 -5.43 15.69 -8.14
CA PHE A 333 -4.81 16.64 -7.22
C PHE A 333 -4.94 16.19 -5.75
N VAL A 334 -6.13 15.80 -5.30
CA VAL A 334 -6.35 15.35 -3.92
C VAL A 334 -5.54 14.09 -3.61
N ASN A 335 -5.51 13.13 -4.53
CA ASN A 335 -4.70 11.92 -4.39
C ASN A 335 -3.19 12.23 -4.35
N ASN A 336 -2.72 13.20 -5.13
CA ASN A 336 -1.32 13.61 -5.14
C ASN A 336 -0.89 14.27 -3.82
N VAL A 337 -1.77 15.03 -3.17
CA VAL A 337 -1.53 15.59 -1.83
C VAL A 337 -1.29 14.46 -0.82
N LEU A 338 -2.15 13.44 -0.82
CA LEU A 338 -2.00 12.27 0.04
C LEU A 338 -0.75 11.46 -0.30
N ALA A 339 -0.45 11.29 -1.58
CA ALA A 339 0.74 10.57 -2.04
C ALA A 339 2.03 11.25 -1.58
N LEU A 340 2.10 12.60 -1.62
CA LEU A 340 3.26 13.32 -1.10
C LEU A 340 3.44 13.10 0.41
N LYS A 341 2.35 13.19 1.18
CA LYS A 341 2.38 12.94 2.63
C LYS A 341 2.79 11.50 2.96
N GLN A 342 2.32 10.52 2.20
CA GLN A 342 2.72 9.12 2.33
C GLN A 342 4.20 8.93 2.01
N ALA A 343 4.68 9.49 0.88
CA ALA A 343 6.08 9.42 0.48
C ALA A 343 6.99 10.06 1.53
N ALA A 344 6.57 11.20 2.09
CA ALA A 344 7.25 11.89 3.18
C ALA A 344 7.19 11.14 4.53
N GLY A 345 6.35 10.11 4.67
CA GLY A 345 6.14 9.38 5.92
C GLY A 345 5.28 10.13 6.95
N THR A 346 4.68 11.26 6.58
CA THR A 346 3.91 12.15 7.47
C THR A 346 2.40 11.92 7.41
N LEU A 347 1.93 11.05 6.50
CA LEU A 347 0.49 10.79 6.36
C LEU A 347 -0.10 10.21 7.64
N SER A 348 -1.17 10.87 8.09
CA SER A 348 -1.89 10.56 9.32
C SER A 348 -3.40 10.58 9.09
N PHE A 349 -4.15 10.13 10.11
CA PHE A 349 -5.61 10.21 10.08
C PHE A 349 -6.12 11.66 10.07
N ASP A 350 -5.37 12.61 10.61
CA ASP A 350 -5.75 14.02 10.59
C ASP A 350 -5.72 14.61 9.18
N ASP A 351 -4.82 14.14 8.31
CA ASP A 351 -4.81 14.54 6.90
C ASP A 351 -6.08 14.06 6.18
N LEU A 352 -6.58 12.86 6.49
CA LEU A 352 -7.86 12.37 5.96
C LEU A 352 -9.05 13.20 6.47
N ARG A 353 -9.04 13.62 7.74
CA ARG A 353 -10.06 14.55 8.27
C ARG A 353 -10.01 15.90 7.57
N ALA A 354 -8.82 16.42 7.30
CA ALA A 354 -8.65 17.68 6.59
C ALA A 354 -9.21 17.60 5.16
N ILE A 355 -8.98 16.50 4.45
CA ILE A 355 -9.56 16.26 3.12
C ILE A 355 -11.07 16.05 3.20
N ASN A 356 -11.58 15.39 4.23
CA ASN A 356 -13.01 15.24 4.43
C ASN A 356 -13.72 16.60 4.56
N ALA A 357 -13.05 17.62 5.12
CA ALA A 357 -13.58 18.98 5.17
C ALA A 357 -13.66 19.67 3.79
N TRP A 358 -13.07 19.10 2.74
CA TRP A 358 -13.20 19.59 1.37
C TRP A 358 -14.43 19.02 0.66
N LEU A 359 -15.07 18.00 1.24
CA LEU A 359 -16.30 17.40 0.73
C LEU A 359 -17.52 18.25 1.14
N LYS A 360 -18.60 18.14 0.36
CA LYS A 360 -19.88 18.76 0.69
C LYS A 360 -20.49 18.04 1.90
N ALA A 361 -21.18 18.82 2.75
CA ALA A 361 -21.84 18.33 3.96
C ALA A 361 -23.04 17.42 3.65
#